data_AF-A0A375A855-F1
#
_entry.id   AF-A0A375A855-F1
#
_cell.length_a   1.000
_cell.length_b   1.000
_cell.length_c   1.000
_cell.angle_alpha   90.00
_cell.angle_beta   90.00
_cell.angle_gamma   90.00
#
_symmetry.space_group_name_H-M   'P 1'
#
loop_
_entity.id
_entity.type
_entity.pdbx_description
1 polymer ?
#
loop_
_entity_poly.entity_id
_entity_poly.type
_entity_poly.pdbx_seq_one_letter_code
_entity_poly.pdbx_strand_id
1 'polypeptide(L)'
;MRRTNVFHKLCIYFSGRQSRCVDDLPDVIKNQREDTPYLIRLSVWVMLAFVVFLISWSAFINIDEVVRAQGKTVYQLQRYSVQASQSGELSDMYVHEGQIVNIGDPLMRLEHNQQALSGTSQNRTDQLFLVMSPIKGIISRILVNSTAGRIQRGQTLAEITPLDDKLQIEAYVRPQDIAFLRPGQNATVTFTAYDYTTYGGLKAFVDLIHTEMMTGQSGDNFYLVRLHAEKNYLGNIDKPLLILPGMTANIDIISGRKTLLSYVFKPIKQVQKEALRER
;
A
#
# COMPACT_ATOMS: atom_id res chain seq x y z
N MET A 1 -51.41 26.28 -15.99
CA MET A 1 -50.72 26.10 -14.68
C MET A 1 -51.57 25.19 -13.78
N ARG A 2 -51.16 23.94 -13.56
CA ARG A 2 -51.76 23.05 -12.55
C ARG A 2 -50.64 22.23 -11.92
N ARG A 3 -50.03 22.74 -10.84
CA ARG A 3 -49.11 21.95 -10.02
C ARG A 3 -49.97 20.98 -9.20
N THR A 4 -50.14 19.77 -9.71
CA THR A 4 -50.71 18.65 -8.95
C THR A 4 -49.74 18.26 -7.85
N ASN A 5 -49.95 18.82 -6.65
CA ASN A 5 -49.17 18.49 -5.47
C ASN A 5 -49.45 17.05 -5.05
N VAL A 6 -48.52 16.16 -5.37
CA VAL A 6 -48.48 14.75 -4.94
C VAL A 6 -48.65 14.64 -3.42
N PHE A 7 -48.10 15.59 -2.67
CA PHE A 7 -48.30 15.72 -1.21
C PHE A 7 -49.76 15.87 -0.78
N HIS A 8 -50.61 16.57 -1.54
CA HIS A 8 -52.01 16.75 -1.19
C HIS A 8 -52.82 15.46 -1.38
N LYS A 9 -52.54 14.72 -2.46
CA LYS A 9 -53.14 13.39 -2.68
C LYS A 9 -52.66 12.36 -1.66
N LEU A 10 -51.38 12.43 -1.25
CA LEU A 10 -50.86 11.60 -0.15
C LEU A 10 -51.55 11.92 1.18
N CYS A 11 -51.84 13.18 1.47
CA CYS A 11 -52.48 13.60 2.72
C CYS A 11 -53.96 13.16 2.79
N ILE A 12 -54.67 13.12 1.66
CA ILE A 12 -56.04 12.59 1.58
C ILE A 12 -56.05 11.06 1.77
N TYR A 13 -55.05 10.36 1.22
CA TYR A 13 -54.87 8.94 1.49
C TYR A 13 -54.57 8.66 2.98
N PHE A 14 -53.83 9.55 3.63
CA PHE A 14 -53.38 9.41 5.02
C PHE A 14 -54.42 9.80 6.08
N SER A 15 -55.29 10.79 5.82
CA SER A 15 -56.15 11.39 6.86
C SER A 15 -57.53 10.75 7.05
N GLY A 16 -57.92 9.78 6.21
CA GLY A 16 -59.18 9.02 6.39
C GLY A 16 -60.45 9.87 6.47
N ARG A 17 -60.40 11.17 6.17
CA ARG A 17 -61.55 12.07 6.27
C ARG A 17 -62.35 11.97 4.98
N GLN A 18 -63.14 10.91 4.88
CA GLN A 18 -64.15 10.76 3.84
C GLN A 18 -65.12 11.93 3.96
N SER A 19 -65.11 12.80 2.96
CA SER A 19 -66.02 13.94 2.83
C SER A 19 -67.47 13.48 3.04
N ARG A 20 -68.25 14.25 3.80
CA ARG A 20 -69.68 14.07 4.18
C ARG A 20 -70.68 13.79 3.03
N CYS A 21 -70.24 13.55 1.81
CA CYS A 21 -71.08 13.37 0.62
C CYS A 21 -71.10 11.90 0.15
N VAL A 22 -70.94 10.93 1.06
CA VAL A 22 -70.93 9.48 0.75
C VAL A 22 -72.03 8.73 1.51
N ASP A 23 -72.73 9.38 2.43
CA ASP A 23 -73.79 8.74 3.22
C ASP A 23 -75.11 8.54 2.44
N ASP A 24 -75.31 9.24 1.31
CA ASP A 24 -76.54 9.24 0.50
C ASP A 24 -76.57 8.23 -0.67
N LEU A 25 -75.59 7.33 -0.81
CA LEU A 25 -75.64 6.32 -1.88
C LEU A 25 -76.49 5.10 -1.46
N PRO A 26 -77.28 4.52 -2.38
CA PRO A 26 -78.04 3.30 -2.11
C PRO A 26 -77.11 2.15 -1.74
N ASP A 27 -77.50 1.37 -0.72
CA ASP A 27 -76.66 0.36 -0.04
C ASP A 27 -76.01 -0.68 -0.97
N VAL A 28 -76.58 -0.87 -2.16
CA VAL A 28 -76.11 -1.81 -3.19
C VAL A 28 -74.67 -1.49 -3.66
N ILE A 29 -74.24 -0.22 -3.64
CA ILE A 29 -72.90 0.18 -4.10
C ILE A 29 -71.88 0.28 -2.95
N LYS A 30 -72.33 0.35 -1.68
CA LYS A 30 -71.44 0.42 -0.50
C LYS A 30 -70.58 -0.85 -0.34
N ASN A 31 -71.13 -2.02 -0.66
CA ASN A 31 -70.44 -3.31 -0.51
C ASN A 31 -69.40 -3.62 -1.61
N GLN A 32 -69.30 -2.78 -2.64
CA GLN A 32 -68.38 -2.99 -3.77
C GLN A 32 -67.10 -2.13 -3.69
N ARG A 33 -66.98 -1.29 -2.66
CA ARG A 33 -65.73 -0.61 -2.36
C ARG A 33 -64.94 -1.54 -1.45
N GLU A 34 -63.99 -2.27 -2.02
CA GLU A 34 -62.98 -2.98 -1.25
C GLU A 34 -62.34 -1.98 -0.28
N ASP A 35 -62.78 -2.03 0.98
CA ASP A 35 -62.09 -1.40 2.09
C ASP A 35 -60.70 -2.01 2.06
N THR A 36 -59.73 -1.33 1.44
CA THR A 36 -58.33 -1.77 1.47
C THR A 36 -58.02 -2.08 2.93
N PRO A 37 -57.93 -3.36 3.35
CA PRO A 37 -57.93 -3.67 4.75
C PRO A 37 -56.73 -2.98 5.37
N TYR A 38 -56.82 -2.60 6.64
CA TYR A 38 -55.73 -1.91 7.35
C TYR A 38 -54.35 -2.61 7.13
N LEU A 39 -54.39 -3.93 6.91
CA LEU A 39 -53.27 -4.79 6.51
C LEU A 39 -52.54 -4.34 5.23
N ILE A 40 -53.25 -3.94 4.16
CA ILE A 40 -52.62 -3.48 2.91
C ILE A 40 -51.95 -2.11 3.11
N ARG A 41 -52.53 -1.23 3.91
CA ARG A 41 -51.91 0.07 4.22
C ARG A 41 -50.63 -0.13 5.04
N LEU A 42 -50.66 -1.05 6.01
CA LEU A 42 -49.50 -1.40 6.82
C LEU A 42 -48.41 -2.04 5.96
N SER A 43 -48.77 -2.93 5.01
CA SER A 43 -47.78 -3.55 4.13
C SER A 43 -47.07 -2.53 3.22
N VAL A 44 -47.76 -1.49 2.74
CA VAL A 44 -47.13 -0.40 1.97
C VAL A 44 -46.10 0.37 2.82
N TRP A 45 -46.43 0.71 4.07
CA TRP A 45 -45.49 1.40 4.97
C TRP A 45 -44.32 0.51 5.38
N VAL A 46 -44.56 -0.77 5.62
CA VAL A 46 -43.49 -1.74 5.90
C VAL A 46 -42.56 -1.90 4.70
N MET A 47 -43.11 -2.00 3.49
CA MET A 47 -42.31 -2.06 2.26
C MET A 47 -41.47 -0.79 2.09
N LEU A 48 -42.05 0.39 2.33
CA LEU A 48 -41.35 1.66 2.21
C LEU A 48 -40.25 1.79 3.29
N ALA A 49 -40.55 1.44 4.54
CA ALA A 49 -39.57 1.42 5.62
C ALA A 49 -38.42 0.45 5.34
N PHE A 50 -38.72 -0.74 4.79
CA PHE A 50 -37.71 -1.71 4.37
C PHE A 50 -36.80 -1.17 3.26
N VAL A 51 -37.36 -0.48 2.27
CA VAL A 51 -36.57 0.17 1.21
C VAL A 51 -35.66 1.26 1.78
N VAL A 52 -36.19 2.13 2.66
CA VAL A 52 -35.38 3.16 3.32
C VAL A 52 -34.28 2.54 4.19
N PHE A 53 -34.61 1.45 4.89
CA PHE A 53 -33.64 0.68 5.66
C PHE A 53 -32.53 0.11 4.76
N LEU A 54 -32.85 -0.49 3.62
CA LEU A 54 -31.84 -0.98 2.67
C LEU A 54 -30.96 0.14 2.10
N ILE A 55 -31.54 1.30 1.77
CA ILE A 55 -30.78 2.46 1.29
C ILE A 55 -29.85 2.98 2.37
N SER A 56 -30.35 3.09 3.61
CA SER A 56 -29.55 3.51 4.75
C SER A 56 -28.44 2.50 5.04
N TRP A 57 -28.77 1.21 5.08
CA TRP A 57 -27.81 0.12 5.29
C TRP A 57 -26.73 0.06 4.21
N SER A 58 -27.11 0.26 2.94
CA SER A 58 -26.17 0.35 1.80
C SER A 58 -25.20 1.53 1.93
N ALA A 59 -25.60 2.62 2.59
CA ALA A 59 -24.71 3.74 2.87
C ALA A 59 -23.62 3.40 3.90
N PHE A 60 -23.79 2.34 4.70
CA PHE A 60 -22.82 1.90 5.71
C PHE A 60 -21.86 0.81 5.22
N ILE A 61 -22.13 0.17 4.07
CA ILE A 61 -21.24 -0.85 3.50
C ILE A 61 -20.11 -0.18 2.72
N ASN A 62 -18.89 -0.32 3.21
CA ASN A 62 -17.67 0.14 2.54
C ASN A 62 -17.08 -0.97 1.68
N ILE A 63 -16.68 -0.63 0.46
CA ILE A 63 -15.98 -1.50 -0.48
C ILE A 63 -14.63 -0.88 -0.79
N ASP A 64 -13.60 -1.72 -0.81
CA ASP A 64 -12.24 -1.31 -1.14
C ASP A 64 -12.11 -1.12 -2.65
N GLU A 65 -11.62 0.05 -3.04
CA GLU A 65 -11.25 0.35 -4.41
C GLU A 65 -9.79 -0.09 -4.61
N VAL A 66 -9.56 -0.93 -5.61
CA VAL A 66 -8.24 -1.48 -5.92
C VAL A 66 -7.74 -1.01 -7.27
N VAL A 67 -6.48 -0.61 -7.33
CA VAL A 67 -5.74 -0.37 -8.55
C VAL A 67 -4.95 -1.64 -8.86
N ARG A 68 -5.22 -2.23 -10.02
CA ARG A 68 -4.49 -3.41 -10.50
C ARG A 68 -3.29 -2.98 -11.34
N ALA A 69 -2.14 -3.54 -11.02
CA ALA A 69 -0.90 -3.32 -11.74
C ALA A 69 -0.17 -4.65 -11.95
N GLN A 70 0.62 -4.74 -13.01
CA GLN A 70 1.57 -5.84 -13.19
C GLN A 70 2.93 -5.38 -12.72
N GLY A 71 3.77 -6.30 -12.28
CA GLY A 71 5.09 -5.95 -11.79
C GLY A 71 6.06 -7.11 -11.79
N LYS A 72 7.27 -6.82 -11.35
CA LYS A 72 8.34 -7.79 -11.20
C LYS A 72 8.96 -7.69 -9.82
N THR A 73 9.38 -8.83 -9.29
CA THR A 73 10.13 -8.88 -8.04
C THR A 73 11.56 -8.44 -8.26
N VAL A 74 12.04 -7.58 -7.38
CA VAL A 74 13.44 -7.18 -7.31
C VAL A 74 13.93 -7.37 -5.88
N TYR A 75 15.21 -7.64 -5.71
CA TYR A 75 15.79 -7.78 -4.39
C TYR A 75 16.56 -6.51 -4.05
N GLN A 76 16.26 -5.93 -2.90
CA GLN A 76 17.06 -4.82 -2.40
C GLN A 76 18.27 -5.39 -1.67
N LEU A 77 19.32 -5.73 -2.41
CA LEU A 77 20.64 -5.95 -1.81
C LEU A 77 21.19 -4.58 -1.39
N GLN A 78 20.75 -4.08 -0.25
CA GLN A 78 21.33 -2.86 0.29
C GLN A 78 22.69 -3.23 0.90
N ARG A 79 23.76 -3.13 0.12
CA ARG A 79 25.12 -3.30 0.62
C ARG A 79 25.48 -2.09 1.46
N TYR A 80 25.80 -2.32 2.72
CA TYR A 80 26.29 -1.29 3.63
C TYR A 80 27.80 -1.20 3.50
N SER A 81 28.30 -0.06 3.05
CA SER A 81 29.73 0.23 3.02
C SER A 81 30.19 0.69 4.40
N VAL A 82 31.10 -0.07 4.99
CA VAL A 82 31.79 0.34 6.21
C VAL A 82 32.95 1.23 5.79
N GLN A 83 32.93 2.49 6.24
CA GLN A 83 33.95 3.47 5.90
C GLN A 83 34.82 3.80 7.11
N ALA A 84 36.08 4.14 6.85
CA ALA A 84 37.00 4.55 7.88
C ALA A 84 36.56 5.89 8.49
N SER A 85 36.27 5.90 9.80
CA SER A 85 35.99 7.15 10.50
C SER A 85 37.25 8.01 10.71
N GLN A 86 38.42 7.38 10.72
CA GLN A 86 39.72 8.03 10.96
C GLN A 86 40.77 7.46 10.01
N SER A 87 41.81 8.26 9.73
CA SER A 87 42.93 7.81 8.90
C SER A 87 43.92 7.01 9.75
N GLY A 88 44.45 5.90 9.25
CA GLY A 88 45.38 5.04 9.98
C GLY A 88 46.00 3.97 9.09
N GLU A 89 46.92 3.18 9.62
CA GLU A 89 47.44 1.98 8.99
C GLU A 89 46.67 0.76 9.48
N LEU A 90 46.43 -0.22 8.61
CA LEU A 90 45.75 -1.46 8.99
C LEU A 90 46.68 -2.29 9.87
N SER A 91 46.29 -2.50 11.13
CA SER A 91 47.05 -3.28 12.11
C SER A 91 46.62 -4.75 12.08
N ASP A 92 45.33 -5.03 12.31
CA ASP A 92 44.76 -6.38 12.30
C ASP A 92 43.45 -6.41 11.50
N MET A 93 43.14 -7.56 10.91
CA MET A 93 41.84 -7.89 10.32
C MET A 93 41.23 -9.07 11.08
N TYR A 94 40.03 -8.88 11.64
CA TYR A 94 39.37 -9.87 12.50
C TYR A 94 38.34 -10.73 11.77
N VAL A 95 38.06 -10.41 10.51
CA VAL A 95 36.96 -11.00 9.73
C VAL A 95 37.40 -11.35 8.32
N HIS A 96 36.66 -12.27 7.70
CA HIS A 96 36.91 -12.75 6.34
C HIS A 96 35.67 -12.58 5.46
N GLU A 97 35.88 -12.54 4.14
CA GLU A 97 34.77 -12.54 3.18
C GLU A 97 33.90 -13.80 3.35
N GLY A 98 32.58 -13.63 3.30
CA GLY A 98 31.60 -14.69 3.56
C GLY A 98 31.26 -14.93 5.04
N GLN A 99 31.94 -14.27 5.99
CA GLN A 99 31.66 -14.40 7.42
C GLN A 99 30.38 -13.64 7.82
N ILE A 100 29.57 -14.26 8.67
CA ILE A 100 28.43 -13.61 9.32
C ILE A 100 28.93 -12.75 10.49
N VAL A 101 28.49 -11.49 10.53
CA VAL A 101 28.79 -10.52 11.60
C VAL A 101 27.50 -9.96 12.18
N ASN A 102 27.53 -9.63 13.46
CA ASN A 102 26.47 -8.91 14.17
C ASN A 102 26.80 -7.42 14.31
N ILE A 103 25.82 -6.64 14.73
CA ILE A 103 26.04 -5.22 15.04
C ILE A 103 27.05 -5.08 16.17
N GLY A 104 28.06 -4.22 15.96
CA GLY A 104 29.14 -3.99 16.93
C GLY A 104 30.29 -5.00 16.88
N ASP A 105 30.24 -6.01 16.01
CA ASP A 105 31.37 -6.95 15.88
C ASP A 105 32.60 -6.23 15.30
N PRO A 106 33.82 -6.44 15.85
CA PRO A 106 35.03 -5.83 15.34
C PRO A 106 35.41 -6.43 13.99
N LEU A 107 35.59 -5.56 12.99
CA LEU A 107 35.98 -5.95 11.63
C LEU A 107 37.51 -5.87 11.46
N MET A 108 38.09 -4.75 11.84
CA MET A 108 39.53 -4.49 11.69
C MET A 108 40.01 -3.44 12.68
N ARG A 109 41.32 -3.42 12.90
CA ARG A 109 42.01 -2.47 13.76
C ARG A 109 42.88 -1.55 12.91
N LEU A 110 42.72 -0.24 13.11
CA LEU A 110 43.56 0.80 12.52
C LEU A 110 44.45 1.41 13.59
N GLU A 111 45.71 1.66 13.24
CA GLU A 111 46.67 2.35 14.10
C GLU A 111 47.02 3.70 13.47
N HIS A 112 46.90 4.78 14.25
CA HIS A 112 47.30 6.10 13.78
C HIS A 112 48.60 6.54 14.46
N ASN A 113 49.70 6.51 13.71
CA ASN A 113 50.98 7.01 14.18
C ASN A 113 51.13 8.49 13.81
N GLN A 114 50.94 9.39 14.79
CA GLN A 114 51.20 10.83 14.66
C GLN A 114 52.71 11.09 14.69
N GLN A 115 53.41 10.76 13.62
CA GLN A 115 54.81 11.14 13.46
C GLN A 115 54.95 12.52 12.79
N ALA A 116 55.65 13.38 13.53
CA ALA A 116 56.25 14.66 13.15
C ALA A 116 55.37 15.90 13.35
N LEU A 117 55.72 16.72 14.36
CA LEU A 117 56.03 18.16 14.28
C LEU A 117 56.08 18.88 15.67
N SER A 118 56.38 18.20 16.78
CA SER A 118 56.59 18.90 18.07
C SER A 118 57.86 18.41 18.76
N GLY A 119 58.94 19.17 18.62
CA GLY A 119 60.26 18.89 19.21
C GLY A 119 60.34 19.06 20.72
N THR A 120 59.29 18.71 21.48
CA THR A 120 59.32 18.82 22.95
C THR A 120 58.28 17.87 23.58
N SER A 121 58.77 16.91 24.37
CA SER A 121 58.07 16.10 25.37
C SER A 121 56.94 15.13 24.94
N GLN A 122 57.34 13.88 24.68
CA GLN A 122 57.02 12.67 25.46
C GLN A 122 55.59 12.10 25.62
N ASN A 123 54.57 12.51 24.87
CA ASN A 123 53.29 11.77 24.83
C ASN A 123 53.05 11.09 23.47
N ARG A 124 53.71 9.95 23.25
CA ARG A 124 53.39 9.02 22.15
C ARG A 124 52.08 8.31 22.53
N THR A 125 50.95 8.89 22.14
CA THR A 125 49.66 8.25 22.33
C THR A 125 49.36 7.47 21.06
N ASP A 126 49.67 6.18 21.07
CA ASP A 126 49.26 5.28 19.99
C ASP A 126 47.73 5.20 20.02
N GLN A 127 47.07 5.82 19.04
CA GLN A 127 45.62 5.80 18.95
C GLN A 127 45.19 4.60 18.10
N LEU A 128 44.59 3.62 18.78
CA LEU A 128 44.00 2.44 18.16
C LEU A 128 42.52 2.71 17.87
N PHE A 129 42.11 2.49 16.63
CA PHE A 129 40.73 2.63 16.19
C PHE A 129 40.18 1.29 15.74
N LEU A 130 39.13 0.84 16.44
CA LEU A 130 38.42 -0.37 16.09
C LEU A 130 37.28 -0.04 15.15
N VAL A 131 37.29 -0.63 13.96
CA VAL A 131 36.20 -0.50 13.01
C VAL A 131 35.19 -1.60 13.32
N MET A 132 33.97 -1.19 13.66
CA MET A 132 32.90 -2.08 14.07
C MET A 132 31.87 -2.25 12.96
N SER A 133 31.17 -3.38 12.95
CA SER A 133 30.04 -3.60 12.05
C SER A 133 28.85 -2.72 12.43
N PRO A 134 28.26 -1.95 11.50
CA PRO A 134 27.07 -1.15 11.77
C PRO A 134 25.78 -1.97 11.75
N ILE A 135 25.80 -3.19 11.16
CA ILE A 135 24.61 -4.01 10.95
C ILE A 135 24.92 -5.50 11.12
N LYS A 136 23.88 -6.31 11.30
CA LYS A 136 23.99 -7.76 11.20
C LYS A 136 23.89 -8.19 9.74
N GLY A 137 24.86 -8.98 9.27
CA GLY A 137 24.94 -9.35 7.86
C GLY A 137 26.09 -10.28 7.52
N ILE A 138 26.27 -10.54 6.23
CA ILE A 138 27.41 -11.28 5.68
C ILE A 138 28.38 -10.29 5.05
N ILE A 139 29.67 -10.42 5.37
CA ILE A 139 30.74 -9.66 4.71
C ILE A 139 30.82 -10.11 3.26
N SER A 140 30.40 -9.22 2.35
CA SER A 140 30.33 -9.52 0.92
C SER A 140 31.70 -9.37 0.26
N ARG A 141 32.45 -8.34 0.66
CA ARG A 141 33.81 -8.09 0.20
C ARG A 141 34.58 -7.21 1.17
N ILE A 142 35.89 -7.42 1.24
CA ILE A 142 36.83 -6.57 1.96
C ILE A 142 37.66 -5.82 0.91
N LEU A 143 37.53 -4.49 0.91
CA LEU A 143 38.11 -3.62 -0.13
C LEU A 143 39.50 -3.10 0.25
N VAL A 144 39.94 -3.35 1.48
CA VAL A 144 41.28 -3.00 1.95
C VAL A 144 42.13 -4.23 2.14
N ASN A 145 43.40 -4.14 1.76
CA ASN A 145 44.40 -5.15 2.04
C ASN A 145 45.59 -4.50 2.78
N SER A 146 46.37 -5.33 3.48
CA SER A 146 47.54 -4.88 4.23
C SER A 146 48.64 -4.26 3.34
N THR A 147 48.56 -4.42 2.03
CA THR A 147 49.55 -3.92 1.06
C THR A 147 49.16 -2.56 0.46
N ALA A 148 47.94 -2.06 0.70
CA ALA A 148 47.39 -0.84 0.11
C ALA A 148 47.87 0.47 0.77
N GLY A 149 48.72 0.41 1.80
CA GLY A 149 49.23 1.57 2.50
C GLY A 149 48.21 2.23 3.44
N ARG A 150 48.37 3.53 3.67
CA ARG A 150 47.61 4.29 4.69
C ARG A 150 46.14 4.44 4.30
N ILE A 151 45.25 4.00 5.19
CA ILE A 151 43.80 4.18 5.09
C ILE A 151 43.45 5.63 5.40
N GLN A 152 42.60 6.23 4.58
CA GLN A 152 42.12 7.60 4.73
C GLN A 152 40.69 7.65 5.27
N ARG A 153 40.33 8.71 6.01
CA ARG A 153 38.95 8.95 6.44
C ARG A 153 37.98 8.99 5.26
N GLY A 154 36.85 8.29 5.37
CA GLY A 154 35.84 8.14 4.31
C GLY A 154 36.14 7.03 3.30
N GLN A 155 37.33 6.41 3.35
CA GLN A 155 37.66 5.27 2.50
C GLN A 155 36.78 4.08 2.88
N THR A 156 36.21 3.40 1.88
CA THR A 156 35.43 2.18 2.11
C THR A 156 36.35 1.00 2.40
N LEU A 157 36.07 0.31 3.51
CA LEU A 157 36.88 -0.77 4.05
C LEU A 157 36.29 -2.15 3.75
N ALA A 158 34.98 -2.29 3.95
CA ALA A 158 34.25 -3.54 3.72
C ALA A 158 32.81 -3.26 3.29
N GLU A 159 32.19 -4.23 2.62
CA GLU A 159 30.75 -4.21 2.34
C GLU A 159 30.03 -5.35 3.04
N ILE A 160 28.90 -5.03 3.66
CA ILE A 160 28.08 -5.98 4.39
C ILE A 160 26.70 -6.05 3.73
N THR A 161 26.23 -7.26 3.44
CA THR A 161 24.87 -7.53 2.99
C THR A 161 24.04 -7.99 4.18
N PRO A 162 22.90 -7.36 4.49
CA PRO A 162 22.01 -7.79 5.57
C PRO A 162 21.57 -9.24 5.43
N LEU A 163 21.24 -9.90 6.54
CA LEU A 163 20.59 -11.23 6.50
C LEU A 163 19.07 -11.11 6.28
N ASP A 164 18.48 -9.99 6.71
CA ASP A 164 17.04 -9.73 6.67
C ASP A 164 16.68 -8.85 5.47
N ASP A 165 16.75 -9.42 4.29
CA ASP A 165 16.42 -8.69 3.08
C ASP A 165 14.90 -8.67 2.86
N LYS A 166 14.39 -7.47 2.60
CA LYS A 166 12.99 -7.27 2.23
C LYS A 166 12.82 -7.50 0.74
N LEU A 167 11.86 -8.33 0.38
CA LEU A 167 11.45 -8.48 -1.02
C LEU A 167 10.83 -7.16 -1.50
N GLN A 168 11.39 -6.60 -2.56
CA GLN A 168 10.85 -5.43 -3.23
C GLN A 168 10.11 -5.84 -4.51
N ILE A 169 9.10 -5.07 -4.88
CA ILE A 169 8.31 -5.30 -6.08
C ILE A 169 8.22 -3.97 -6.82
N GLU A 170 8.54 -4.02 -8.10
CA GLU A 170 8.35 -2.92 -9.04
C GLU A 170 7.05 -3.14 -9.77
N ALA A 171 6.04 -2.32 -9.47
CA ALA A 171 4.75 -2.31 -10.13
C ALA A 171 4.69 -1.24 -11.22
N TYR A 172 4.16 -1.63 -12.38
CA TYR A 172 3.90 -0.78 -13.53
C TYR A 172 2.45 -0.31 -13.49
N VAL A 173 2.26 0.94 -13.10
CA VAL A 173 0.93 1.55 -12.92
C VAL A 173 0.61 2.44 -14.10
N ARG A 174 -0.62 2.38 -14.60
CA ARG A 174 -1.05 3.22 -15.72
C ARG A 174 -1.25 4.69 -15.30
N PRO A 175 -1.04 5.66 -16.20
CA PRO A 175 -1.20 7.09 -15.90
C PRO A 175 -2.59 7.48 -15.37
N GLN A 176 -3.65 6.79 -15.79
CA GLN A 176 -5.01 7.05 -15.32
C GLN A 176 -5.25 6.63 -13.85
N ASP A 177 -4.43 5.71 -13.32
CA ASP A 177 -4.61 5.12 -11.99
C ASP A 177 -3.69 5.78 -10.95
N ILE A 178 -2.64 6.51 -11.37
CA ILE A 178 -1.62 7.11 -10.50
C ILE A 178 -2.18 8.16 -9.53
N ALA A 179 -3.26 8.85 -9.91
CA ALA A 179 -3.83 9.94 -9.12
C ALA A 179 -4.30 9.49 -7.73
N PHE A 180 -4.67 8.21 -7.60
CA PHE A 180 -5.21 7.61 -6.37
C PHE A 180 -4.15 6.92 -5.50
N LEU A 181 -2.92 6.80 -5.98
CA LEU A 181 -1.86 6.11 -5.26
C LEU A 181 -1.11 7.05 -4.32
N ARG A 182 -0.81 6.56 -3.12
CA ARG A 182 -0.03 7.28 -2.10
C ARG A 182 0.93 6.31 -1.39
N PRO A 183 2.12 6.78 -0.97
CA PRO A 183 3.00 6.00 -0.11
C PRO A 183 2.29 5.52 1.16
N GLY A 184 2.63 4.33 1.63
CA GLY A 184 2.04 3.68 2.80
C GLY A 184 0.72 2.94 2.55
N GLN A 185 0.18 2.95 1.34
CA GLN A 185 -1.00 2.15 1.00
C GLN A 185 -0.72 0.65 1.07
N ASN A 186 -1.71 -0.12 1.53
CA ASN A 186 -1.65 -1.57 1.54
C ASN A 186 -1.84 -2.10 0.12
N ALA A 187 -1.07 -3.14 -0.21
CA ALA A 187 -1.18 -3.86 -1.46
C ALA A 187 -1.14 -5.37 -1.21
N THR A 188 -1.80 -6.12 -2.10
CA THR A 188 -1.71 -7.57 -2.15
C THR A 188 -0.96 -7.95 -3.42
N VAL A 189 0.11 -8.73 -3.27
CA VAL A 189 0.96 -9.19 -4.38
C VAL A 189 0.74 -10.67 -4.60
N THR A 190 0.34 -11.06 -5.79
CA THR A 190 0.21 -12.46 -6.20
C THR A 190 1.28 -12.78 -7.25
N PHE A 191 1.91 -13.95 -7.17
CA PHE A 191 3.00 -14.34 -8.06
C PHE A 191 2.51 -15.34 -9.09
N THR A 192 2.87 -15.15 -10.36
CA THR A 192 2.42 -16.05 -11.44
C THR A 192 3.01 -17.46 -11.33
N ALA A 193 4.13 -17.61 -10.63
CA ALA A 193 4.78 -18.90 -10.40
C ALA A 193 4.02 -19.80 -9.42
N TYR A 194 3.08 -19.25 -8.63
CA TYR A 194 2.34 -19.97 -7.60
C TYR A 194 0.83 -19.83 -7.80
N ASP A 195 0.08 -20.87 -7.45
CA ASP A 195 -1.38 -20.83 -7.53
C ASP A 195 -1.97 -19.93 -6.42
N TYR A 196 -2.59 -18.82 -6.82
CA TYR A 196 -3.18 -17.85 -5.90
C TYR A 196 -4.34 -18.43 -5.07
N THR A 197 -5.06 -19.43 -5.60
CA THR A 197 -6.20 -20.04 -4.89
C THR A 197 -5.73 -20.86 -3.69
N THR A 198 -4.54 -21.44 -3.80
CA THR A 198 -3.94 -22.30 -2.78
C THR A 198 -3.12 -21.50 -1.78
N TYR A 199 -2.27 -20.59 -2.27
CA TYR A 199 -1.28 -19.91 -1.42
C TYR A 199 -1.62 -18.45 -1.10
N GLY A 200 -2.65 -17.90 -1.75
CA GLY A 200 -3.06 -16.51 -1.56
C GLY A 200 -2.06 -15.50 -2.11
N GLY A 201 -2.19 -14.26 -1.63
CA GLY A 201 -1.29 -13.16 -1.94
C GLY A 201 -0.43 -12.77 -0.74
N LEU A 202 0.72 -12.19 -1.04
CA LEU A 202 1.65 -11.63 -0.07
C LEU A 202 1.27 -10.18 0.23
N LYS A 203 1.24 -9.83 1.52
CA LYS A 203 1.03 -8.46 1.95
C LYS A 203 2.25 -7.60 1.64
N ALA A 204 2.00 -6.45 1.04
CA ALA A 204 2.99 -5.46 0.69
C ALA A 204 2.49 -4.04 0.97
N PHE A 205 3.42 -3.10 1.00
CA PHE A 205 3.13 -1.68 1.19
C PHE A 205 3.84 -0.86 0.14
N VAL A 206 3.19 0.22 -0.30
CA VAL A 206 3.77 1.17 -1.25
C VAL A 206 4.86 1.98 -0.56
N ASP A 207 6.10 1.88 -1.03
CA ASP A 207 7.24 2.64 -0.53
C ASP A 207 7.36 4.00 -1.22
N LEU A 208 7.50 3.95 -2.55
CA LEU A 208 7.83 5.11 -3.35
C LEU A 208 7.12 5.04 -4.71
N ILE A 209 6.63 6.19 -5.15
CA ILE A 209 6.05 6.39 -6.47
C ILE A 209 7.04 7.24 -7.27
N HIS A 210 7.55 6.74 -8.40
CA HIS A 210 8.43 7.53 -9.27
C HIS A 210 7.63 8.65 -9.94
N THR A 211 8.23 9.82 -10.06
CA THR A 211 7.61 11.01 -10.63
C THR A 211 7.61 11.02 -12.16
N GLU A 212 8.43 10.17 -12.77
CA GLU A 212 8.62 10.12 -14.21
C GLU A 212 7.79 9.00 -14.84
N MET A 213 7.12 9.33 -15.94
CA MET A 213 6.44 8.36 -16.78
C MET A 213 7.47 7.71 -17.71
N MET A 214 7.47 6.38 -17.76
CA MET A 214 8.31 5.61 -18.65
C MET A 214 7.47 5.04 -19.79
N THR A 215 8.08 4.95 -20.96
CA THR A 215 7.49 4.26 -22.11
C THR A 215 8.15 2.89 -22.24
N GLY A 216 7.35 1.84 -22.19
CA GLY A 216 7.81 0.47 -22.40
C GLY A 216 8.26 0.23 -23.83
N GLN A 217 8.95 -0.89 -24.05
CA GLN A 217 9.37 -1.30 -25.40
C GLN A 217 8.18 -1.52 -26.35
N SER A 218 7.00 -1.82 -25.79
CA SER A 218 5.75 -1.99 -26.54
C SER A 218 5.00 -0.67 -26.83
N GLY A 219 5.53 0.49 -26.40
CA GLY A 219 4.87 1.79 -26.55
C GLY A 219 3.87 2.13 -25.43
N ASP A 220 3.72 1.25 -24.44
CA ASP A 220 2.84 1.50 -23.30
C ASP A 220 3.48 2.45 -22.30
N ASN A 221 2.73 3.45 -21.87
CA ASN A 221 3.18 4.40 -20.85
C ASN A 221 2.79 3.93 -19.45
N PHE A 222 3.75 3.93 -18.53
CA PHE A 222 3.54 3.53 -17.14
C PHE A 222 4.38 4.35 -16.15
N TYR A 223 3.93 4.40 -14.91
CA TYR A 223 4.69 4.87 -13.76
C TYR A 223 5.24 3.68 -12.98
N LEU A 224 6.47 3.82 -12.48
CA LEU A 224 7.09 2.81 -11.64
C LEU A 224 6.75 3.07 -10.17
N VAL A 225 6.08 2.13 -9.53
CA VAL A 225 5.78 2.16 -8.10
C VAL A 225 6.55 1.05 -7.41
N ARG A 226 7.33 1.39 -6.38
CA ARG A 226 8.04 0.41 -5.55
C ARG A 226 7.23 0.05 -4.34
N LEU A 227 7.17 -1.23 -4.05
CA LEU A 227 6.53 -1.80 -2.89
C LEU A 227 7.50 -2.72 -2.17
N HIS A 228 7.40 -2.79 -0.84
CA HIS A 228 8.04 -3.87 -0.06
C HIS A 228 7.00 -4.87 0.40
N ALA A 229 7.35 -6.14 0.37
CA ALA A 229 6.59 -7.17 1.05
C ALA A 229 7.03 -7.35 2.50
N GLU A 230 6.11 -7.80 3.36
CA GLU A 230 6.42 -8.16 4.76
C GLU A 230 7.34 -9.38 4.87
N LYS A 231 7.27 -10.29 3.89
CA LYS A 231 7.99 -11.56 3.86
C LYS A 231 8.51 -11.82 2.45
N ASN A 232 9.42 -12.78 2.30
CA ASN A 232 9.97 -13.22 1.02
C ASN A 232 9.53 -14.65 0.64
N TYR A 233 8.50 -15.19 1.29
CA TYR A 233 7.97 -16.51 1.01
C TYR A 233 6.43 -16.55 1.11
N LEU A 234 5.82 -17.49 0.40
CA LEU A 234 4.42 -17.88 0.54
C LEU A 234 4.29 -19.19 1.32
N GLY A 235 3.10 -19.44 1.86
CA GLY A 235 2.77 -20.69 2.56
C GLY A 235 3.14 -20.70 4.05
N ASN A 236 3.29 -21.90 4.60
CA ASN A 236 3.59 -22.12 6.01
C ASN A 236 5.11 -22.16 6.26
N ILE A 237 5.52 -21.92 7.51
CA ILE A 237 6.91 -21.91 7.98
C ILE A 237 7.62 -23.25 7.69
N ASP A 238 6.90 -24.37 7.71
CA ASP A 238 7.48 -25.72 7.52
C ASP A 238 7.89 -26.00 6.06
N LYS A 239 7.25 -25.35 5.08
CA LYS A 239 7.54 -25.47 3.65
C LYS A 239 7.38 -24.11 2.97
N PRO A 240 8.33 -23.17 3.21
CA PRO A 240 8.25 -21.84 2.66
C PRO A 240 8.49 -21.90 1.15
N LEU A 241 7.57 -21.32 0.38
CA LEU A 241 7.74 -21.11 -1.06
C LEU A 241 8.48 -19.80 -1.27
N LEU A 242 9.80 -19.89 -1.39
CA LEU A 242 10.68 -18.73 -1.56
C LEU A 242 10.41 -18.01 -2.88
N ILE A 243 10.28 -16.69 -2.80
CA ILE A 243 10.08 -15.84 -3.97
C ILE A 243 11.45 -15.40 -4.47
N LEU A 244 11.76 -15.73 -5.72
CA LEU A 244 13.02 -15.36 -6.34
C LEU A 244 12.88 -14.03 -7.10
N PRO A 245 13.97 -13.26 -7.23
CA PRO A 245 13.98 -12.05 -8.06
C PRO A 245 13.69 -12.37 -9.53
N GLY A 246 13.10 -11.42 -10.25
CA GLY A 246 12.71 -11.59 -11.65
C GLY A 246 11.36 -12.30 -11.89
N MET A 247 10.69 -12.79 -10.85
CA MET A 247 9.33 -13.30 -10.98
C MET A 247 8.34 -12.19 -11.36
N THR A 248 7.36 -12.53 -12.19
CA THR A 248 6.22 -11.65 -12.51
C THR A 248 5.17 -11.74 -11.40
N ALA A 249 4.62 -10.59 -11.03
CA ALA A 249 3.60 -10.46 -10.01
C ALA A 249 2.43 -9.59 -10.47
N ASN A 250 1.23 -9.91 -10.00
CA ASN A 250 0.08 -9.03 -10.07
C ASN A 250 -0.10 -8.33 -8.72
N ILE A 251 -0.25 -7.02 -8.75
CA ILE A 251 -0.30 -6.16 -7.58
C ILE A 251 -1.66 -5.49 -7.55
N ASP A 252 -2.40 -5.73 -6.47
CA ASP A 252 -3.66 -5.06 -6.17
C ASP A 252 -3.42 -4.05 -5.04
N ILE A 253 -3.34 -2.76 -5.38
CA ILE A 253 -3.09 -1.66 -4.43
C ILE A 253 -4.42 -1.09 -3.97
N ILE A 254 -4.65 -1.02 -2.66
CA ILE A 254 -5.87 -0.46 -2.08
C ILE A 254 -5.77 1.07 -2.09
N SER A 255 -6.52 1.71 -2.99
CA SER A 255 -6.43 3.16 -3.24
C SER A 255 -7.43 3.98 -2.43
N GLY A 256 -8.53 3.37 -1.98
CA GLY A 256 -9.53 4.05 -1.16
C GLY A 256 -10.69 3.15 -0.77
N ARG A 257 -11.65 3.73 -0.03
CA ARG A 257 -12.90 3.07 0.35
C ARG A 257 -14.08 3.86 -0.19
N LYS A 258 -15.00 3.19 -0.87
CA LYS A 258 -16.22 3.76 -1.41
C LYS A 258 -17.42 2.95 -0.98
N THR A 259 -18.54 3.63 -0.72
CA THR A 259 -19.79 2.94 -0.37
C THR A 259 -20.49 2.46 -1.64
N LEU A 260 -21.32 1.41 -1.52
CA LEU A 260 -22.16 0.94 -2.62
C LEU A 260 -23.02 2.06 -3.22
N LEU A 261 -23.58 2.89 -2.34
CA LEU A 261 -24.38 4.06 -2.73
C LEU A 261 -23.61 4.98 -3.69
N SER A 262 -22.32 5.20 -3.44
CA SER A 262 -21.51 6.09 -4.27
C SER A 262 -21.37 5.60 -5.72
N TYR A 263 -21.33 4.29 -5.95
CA TYR A 263 -21.28 3.70 -7.29
C TYR A 263 -22.60 3.91 -8.04
N VAL A 264 -23.73 3.69 -7.37
CA VAL A 264 -25.07 3.86 -7.97
C VAL A 264 -25.32 5.32 -8.38
N PHE A 265 -24.91 6.29 -7.54
CA PHE A 265 -25.16 7.71 -7.79
C PHE A 265 -24.06 8.41 -8.62
N LYS A 266 -23.00 7.71 -9.02
CA LYS A 266 -21.92 8.28 -9.84
C LYS A 266 -22.41 8.92 -11.16
N PRO A 267 -23.23 8.26 -12.02
CA PRO A 267 -23.66 8.84 -13.30
C PRO A 267 -24.54 10.08 -13.12
N ILE A 268 -25.39 10.11 -12.09
CA ILE A 268 -26.31 11.24 -11.83
C ILE A 268 -25.51 12.51 -11.47
N LYS A 269 -24.48 12.36 -10.63
CA LYS A 269 -23.61 13.47 -10.24
C LYS A 269 -22.78 14.01 -11.40
N GLN A 270 -22.46 13.16 -12.39
CA GLN A 270 -21.69 13.56 -13.56
C GLN A 270 -22.53 14.43 -14.52
N VAL A 271 -23.75 13.98 -14.83
CA VAL A 271 -24.67 14.72 -15.72
C VAL A 271 -25.06 16.08 -15.16
N GLN A 272 -25.29 16.20 -13.84
CA GLN A 272 -25.62 17.48 -13.22
C GLN A 272 -24.49 18.51 -13.32
N LYS A 273 -23.22 18.08 -13.25
CA LYS A 273 -22.06 18.99 -13.33
C LYS A 273 -21.78 19.46 -14.75
N GLU A 274 -22.07 18.63 -15.76
CA GLU A 274 -21.91 18.99 -17.17
C GLU A 274 -23.03 19.92 -17.64
N ALA A 275 -24.29 19.64 -17.26
CA ALA A 275 -25.44 20.48 -17.60
C ALA A 275 -25.41 21.89 -16.98
N LEU A 276 -24.64 22.10 -15.90
CA LEU A 276 -24.46 23.40 -15.26
C LEU A 276 -23.26 24.19 -15.82
N ARG A 277 -22.42 23.58 -16.68
CA ARG A 277 -21.27 24.24 -17.31
C ARG A 277 -21.51 24.62 -18.78
N GLU A 278 -22.62 24.20 -19.39
CA GLU A 278 -23.12 24.72 -20.66
C GLU A 278 -24.05 25.92 -20.45
N ARG A 279 -23.49 27.06 -20.02
CA ARG A 279 -23.97 28.42 -20.34
C ARG A 279 -22.82 29.41 -20.18
#